data_AF-A0A2P8HAA3-F1
#
_entry.id   AF-A0A2P8HAA3-F1
#
_cell.length_a   1.000
_cell.length_b   1.000
_cell.length_c   1.000
_cell.angle_alpha   90.00
_cell.angle_beta   90.00
_cell.angle_gamma   90.00
#
_symmetry.space_group_name_H-M   'P 1'
#
loop_
_entity.id
_entity.type
_entity.pdbx_description
1 polymer ?
#
loop_
_entity_poly.entity_id
_entity_poly.type
_entity_poly.pdbx_seq_one_letter_code
_entity_poly.pdbx_strand_id
1 'polypeptide(L)'
;MFSKETYISRRNRLKSDLGNGIILLPGNEDSSMNYKDNLYPFRQDSCFLYFTGIDRPGLTFVIDVDNDREVLFGNDLTIEEIMWTGPTDTLAAQAAWSGITDVQPLSALASLLENALRKKQTVHFLPPYKADTAVMLSGYLNIPVALLAEQASLTLIKAIVKQRSIKTVAEVQEIEIAVNTTIDMQLKAMQLAKAGVTETEIAGQLQGVAVGAGGNLSFPVILTVNGEFLHNHPGNHVLQNGQLVLCDCGAESAMHYAGDLTRTHPVNKKFSTVQREIYDIVFNAYQTAVNALKPGILFKEVHLLACEKLAEGLAQIGVMKGDAKEAVQAGAHTLFFPCGLGHMMGLDIHDMENLGEEYVGYTDDLKKSTDFGLKSLRLGRALEDGFVLTVEPGIYFNPLLTDAWQAAGKHTNFINYEKLAGYKNFGGVRVENNFLITATGSRLLGRPLAATAAEIEKEIAS
;
A
#
# COMPACT_ATOMS: atom_id res chain seq x y z
N MET A 1 -5.75 -7.92 -18.58
CA MET A 1 -5.49 -6.59 -19.17
C MET A 1 -6.83 -5.91 -19.44
N PHE A 2 -6.92 -4.58 -19.29
CA PHE A 2 -8.14 -3.83 -19.64
C PHE A 2 -8.31 -3.69 -21.16
N SER A 3 -9.36 -2.99 -21.60
CA SER A 3 -9.57 -2.71 -23.02
C SER A 3 -8.44 -1.84 -23.59
N LYS A 4 -8.15 -2.02 -24.88
CA LYS A 4 -7.18 -1.23 -25.64
C LYS A 4 -7.41 0.28 -25.46
N GLU A 5 -8.67 0.71 -25.52
CA GLU A 5 -9.09 2.10 -25.40
C GLU A 5 -8.76 2.68 -24.02
N THR A 6 -8.75 1.85 -22.98
CA THR A 6 -8.38 2.28 -21.61
C THR A 6 -6.94 2.78 -21.58
N TYR A 7 -6.00 2.02 -22.15
CA TYR A 7 -4.59 2.40 -22.18
C TYR A 7 -4.32 3.58 -23.09
N ILE A 8 -4.94 3.63 -24.28
CA ILE A 8 -4.86 4.79 -25.18
C ILE A 8 -5.37 6.06 -24.47
N SER A 9 -6.52 5.98 -23.81
CA SER A 9 -7.08 7.11 -23.05
C SER A 9 -6.18 7.54 -21.89
N ARG A 10 -5.54 6.60 -21.20
CA ARG A 10 -4.58 6.90 -20.13
C ARG A 10 -3.39 7.70 -20.68
N ARG A 11 -2.76 7.22 -21.75
CA ARG A 11 -1.60 7.87 -22.38
C ARG A 11 -1.94 9.21 -23.01
N ASN A 12 -3.09 9.35 -23.67
CA ASN A 12 -3.54 10.64 -24.23
C ASN A 12 -3.75 11.70 -23.15
N ARG A 13 -4.33 11.34 -22.01
CA ARG A 13 -4.45 12.24 -20.85
C ARG A 13 -3.08 12.62 -20.28
N LEU A 14 -2.16 11.65 -20.16
CA LEU A 14 -0.80 11.92 -19.70
C LEU A 14 -0.05 12.90 -20.64
N LYS A 15 -0.12 12.68 -21.97
CA LYS A 15 0.42 13.61 -22.98
C LYS A 15 -0.17 15.00 -22.83
N SER A 16 -1.49 15.10 -22.68
CA SER A 16 -2.18 16.39 -22.53
C SER A 16 -1.82 17.12 -21.24
N ASP A 17 -1.67 16.41 -20.11
CA ASP A 17 -1.33 17.01 -18.82
C ASP A 17 0.15 17.46 -18.77
N LEU A 18 1.05 16.79 -19.51
CA LEU A 18 2.47 17.13 -19.56
C LEU A 18 2.81 18.19 -20.61
N GLY A 19 2.22 18.08 -21.80
CA GLY A 19 2.26 19.06 -22.88
C GLY A 19 3.48 19.02 -23.82
N ASN A 20 4.66 18.58 -23.37
CA ASN A 20 5.86 18.47 -24.21
C ASN A 20 6.89 17.48 -23.65
N GLY A 21 7.95 17.24 -24.42
CA GLY A 21 9.11 16.44 -24.04
C GLY A 21 8.93 14.94 -24.28
N ILE A 22 9.86 14.17 -23.73
CA ILE A 22 9.88 12.71 -23.83
C ILE A 22 9.63 12.10 -22.46
N ILE A 23 8.59 11.30 -22.33
CA ILE A 23 8.32 10.50 -21.12
C ILE A 23 9.06 9.18 -21.26
N LEU A 24 9.94 8.90 -20.30
CA LEU A 24 10.67 7.65 -20.18
C LEU A 24 10.12 6.85 -18.99
N LEU A 25 9.46 5.73 -19.29
CA LEU A 25 8.92 4.80 -18.29
C LEU A 25 9.63 3.45 -18.42
N PRO A 26 10.67 3.20 -17.62
CA PRO A 26 11.29 1.89 -17.53
C PRO A 26 10.32 0.86 -16.93
N GLY A 27 10.24 -0.32 -17.54
CA GLY A 27 9.70 -1.50 -16.87
C GLY A 27 10.73 -2.12 -15.93
N ASN A 28 10.28 -3.08 -15.13
CA ASN A 28 11.14 -3.88 -14.27
C ASN A 28 11.87 -4.97 -15.05
N GLU A 29 13.03 -5.34 -14.53
CA GLU A 29 13.76 -6.55 -14.89
C GLU A 29 13.41 -7.69 -13.93
N ASP A 30 13.71 -8.92 -14.36
CA ASP A 30 13.72 -10.08 -13.48
C ASP A 30 14.70 -9.89 -12.32
N SER A 31 14.33 -10.40 -11.13
CA SER A 31 15.12 -10.25 -9.91
C SER A 31 15.59 -11.60 -9.42
N SER A 32 16.91 -11.82 -9.43
CA SER A 32 17.53 -13.06 -8.97
C SER A 32 17.52 -13.19 -7.44
N MET A 33 17.28 -14.39 -6.92
CA MET A 33 17.36 -14.71 -5.50
C MET A 33 18.79 -14.79 -4.98
N ASN A 34 19.63 -15.59 -5.63
CA ASN A 34 21.02 -15.85 -5.22
C ASN A 34 22.00 -16.11 -6.39
N TYR A 35 21.49 -16.38 -7.59
CA TYR A 35 22.23 -16.42 -8.86
C TYR A 35 21.30 -16.11 -10.03
N LYS A 36 21.87 -15.73 -11.19
CA LYS A 36 21.16 -15.08 -12.31
C LYS A 36 19.80 -15.70 -12.65
N ASP A 37 19.75 -17.01 -12.85
CA ASP A 37 18.56 -17.68 -13.38
C ASP A 37 17.62 -18.22 -12.29
N ASN A 38 17.91 -18.01 -11.01
CA ASN A 38 16.99 -18.34 -9.91
C ASN A 38 16.18 -17.10 -9.56
N LEU A 39 14.99 -16.96 -10.16
CA LEU A 39 14.22 -15.72 -10.14
C LEU A 39 13.15 -15.70 -9.05
N TYR A 40 13.02 -14.56 -8.36
CA TYR A 40 11.78 -14.25 -7.66
C TYR A 40 10.61 -14.12 -8.65
N PRO A 41 9.36 -14.29 -8.19
CA PRO A 41 8.19 -13.98 -9.01
C PRO A 41 8.30 -12.57 -9.59
N PHE A 42 8.16 -12.45 -10.91
CA PHE A 42 8.22 -11.16 -11.59
C PHE A 42 7.00 -10.30 -11.21
N ARG A 43 7.24 -8.99 -11.05
CA ARG A 43 6.21 -7.98 -10.84
C ARG A 43 6.64 -6.68 -11.52
N GLN A 44 5.81 -6.18 -12.43
CA GLN A 44 6.09 -4.98 -13.24
C GLN A 44 6.11 -3.69 -12.42
N ASP A 45 6.76 -2.64 -12.94
CA ASP A 45 6.61 -1.28 -12.42
C ASP A 45 5.15 -0.80 -12.59
N SER A 46 4.57 -0.27 -11.51
CA SER A 46 3.15 0.09 -11.48
C SER A 46 2.80 1.23 -12.45
N CYS A 47 3.71 2.18 -12.70
CA CYS A 47 3.46 3.25 -13.67
C CYS A 47 3.55 2.71 -15.10
N PHE A 48 4.59 1.92 -15.41
CA PHE A 48 4.70 1.22 -16.69
C PHE A 48 3.44 0.39 -16.96
N LEU A 49 3.06 -0.47 -16.02
CA LEU A 49 1.91 -1.34 -16.13
C LEU A 49 0.60 -0.55 -16.30
N TYR A 50 0.44 0.58 -15.60
CA TYR A 50 -0.74 1.43 -15.74
C TYR A 50 -0.94 1.93 -17.18
N PHE A 51 0.15 2.30 -17.87
CA PHE A 51 0.08 2.89 -19.22
C PHE A 51 0.18 1.89 -20.37
N THR A 52 0.77 0.71 -20.14
CA THR A 52 0.95 -0.32 -21.18
C THR A 52 0.10 -1.56 -20.95
N GLY A 53 -0.20 -1.91 -19.70
CA GLY A 53 -0.84 -3.18 -19.33
C GLY A 53 0.03 -4.42 -19.55
N ILE A 54 1.29 -4.26 -19.98
CA ILE A 54 2.18 -5.35 -20.37
C ILE A 54 3.00 -5.79 -19.16
N ASP A 55 2.85 -7.05 -18.78
CA ASP A 55 3.51 -7.63 -17.61
C ASP A 55 4.65 -8.57 -18.05
N ARG A 56 5.67 -7.98 -18.67
CA ARG A 56 6.85 -8.68 -19.21
C ARG A 56 8.13 -7.94 -18.78
N PRO A 57 9.19 -8.64 -18.33
CA PRO A 57 10.45 -8.03 -17.93
C PRO A 57 11.20 -7.42 -19.12
N GLY A 58 12.13 -6.50 -18.82
CA GLY A 58 13.12 -6.00 -19.79
C GLY A 58 12.57 -5.06 -20.84
N LEU A 59 11.48 -4.36 -20.52
CA LEU A 59 10.83 -3.41 -21.42
C LEU A 59 11.06 -1.97 -20.98
N THR A 60 11.06 -1.03 -21.92
CA THR A 60 11.03 0.40 -21.66
C THR A 60 10.03 1.06 -22.57
N PHE A 61 9.10 1.83 -22.01
CA PHE A 61 8.08 2.52 -22.76
C PHE A 61 8.41 4.01 -22.85
N VAL A 62 8.37 4.55 -24.07
CA VAL A 62 8.67 5.95 -24.36
C VAL A 62 7.47 6.61 -25.02
N ILE A 63 7.09 7.77 -24.52
CA ILE A 63 6.12 8.65 -25.17
C ILE A 63 6.83 9.95 -25.55
N ASP A 64 7.08 10.15 -26.84
CA ASP A 64 7.54 11.42 -27.39
C ASP A 64 6.31 12.30 -27.61
N VAL A 65 6.05 13.20 -26.65
CA VAL A 65 4.89 14.09 -26.64
C VAL A 65 4.99 15.09 -27.79
N ASP A 66 6.20 15.56 -28.09
CA ASP A 66 6.45 16.59 -29.12
C ASP A 66 6.10 16.09 -30.52
N ASN A 67 6.25 14.78 -30.78
CA ASN A 67 6.01 14.16 -32.08
C ASN A 67 4.80 13.21 -32.09
N ASP A 68 4.01 13.17 -31.01
CA ASP A 68 2.88 12.25 -30.80
C ASP A 68 3.21 10.79 -31.14
N ARG A 69 4.35 10.31 -30.63
CA ARG A 69 4.87 8.96 -30.92
C ARG A 69 5.01 8.15 -29.64
N GLU A 70 4.46 6.94 -29.65
CA GLU A 70 4.51 5.99 -28.54
C GLU A 70 5.32 4.78 -28.99
N VAL A 71 6.42 4.48 -28.29
CA VAL A 71 7.37 3.42 -28.68
C VAL A 71 7.61 2.48 -27.50
N LEU A 72 7.43 1.18 -27.72
CA LEU A 72 7.82 0.15 -26.77
C LEU A 72 9.18 -0.44 -27.18
N PHE A 73 10.16 -0.33 -26.30
CA PHE A 73 11.49 -0.90 -26.48
C PHE A 73 11.62 -2.23 -25.74
N GLY A 74 12.12 -3.25 -26.43
CA GLY A 74 12.33 -4.58 -25.87
C GLY A 74 12.73 -5.58 -26.97
N ASN A 75 13.13 -6.77 -26.57
CA ASN A 75 13.50 -7.84 -27.52
C ASN A 75 12.54 -9.02 -27.39
N ASP A 76 12.23 -9.68 -28.50
CA ASP A 76 11.59 -10.99 -28.46
C ASP A 76 12.57 -12.06 -27.94
N LEU A 77 12.02 -13.11 -27.34
CA LEU A 77 12.82 -14.25 -26.90
C LEU A 77 13.49 -14.90 -28.11
N THR A 78 14.75 -15.26 -27.94
CA THR A 78 15.49 -16.10 -28.89
C THR A 78 14.94 -17.54 -28.87
N ILE A 79 15.24 -18.32 -29.90
CA ILE A 79 14.87 -19.75 -29.94
C ILE A 79 15.43 -20.52 -28.75
N GLU A 80 16.64 -20.15 -28.30
CA GLU A 80 17.25 -20.75 -27.10
C GLU A 80 16.44 -20.42 -25.84
N GLU A 81 16.06 -19.16 -25.63
CA GLU A 81 15.24 -18.77 -24.48
C GLU A 81 13.84 -19.40 -24.51
N ILE A 82 13.23 -19.52 -25.69
CA ILE A 82 11.94 -20.20 -25.89
C ILE A 82 12.02 -21.68 -25.52
N MET A 83 13.16 -22.34 -25.77
CA MET A 83 13.38 -23.74 -25.35
C MET A 83 13.33 -23.89 -23.82
N TRP A 84 13.77 -22.87 -23.06
CA TRP A 84 13.78 -22.88 -21.59
C TRP A 84 12.47 -22.41 -20.96
N THR A 85 11.83 -21.41 -21.54
CA THR A 85 10.70 -20.69 -20.92
C THR A 85 9.35 -21.01 -21.57
N GLY A 86 9.36 -21.68 -22.72
CA GLY A 86 8.18 -21.93 -23.54
C GLY A 86 7.89 -20.80 -24.53
N PRO A 87 7.00 -21.05 -25.52
CA PRO A 87 6.60 -20.02 -26.48
C PRO A 87 5.75 -18.94 -25.81
N THR A 88 5.97 -17.69 -26.18
CA THR A 88 5.17 -16.55 -25.78
C THR A 88 4.75 -15.73 -27.00
N ASP A 89 3.69 -14.93 -26.88
CA ASP A 89 3.33 -13.96 -27.91
C ASP A 89 4.48 -12.99 -28.17
N THR A 90 4.64 -12.59 -29.44
CA THR A 90 5.66 -11.58 -29.80
C THR A 90 5.37 -10.26 -29.10
N LEU A 91 6.41 -9.48 -28.85
CA LEU A 91 6.31 -8.17 -28.22
C LEU A 91 5.38 -7.24 -29.00
N ALA A 92 5.41 -7.32 -30.33
CA ALA A 92 4.50 -6.59 -31.21
C ALA A 92 3.03 -7.00 -31.02
N ALA A 93 2.74 -8.29 -30.83
CA ALA A 93 1.39 -8.77 -30.57
C ALA A 93 0.88 -8.29 -29.20
N GLN A 94 1.72 -8.36 -28.16
CA GLN A 94 1.37 -7.87 -26.82
C GLN A 94 1.16 -6.35 -26.80
N ALA A 95 2.04 -5.59 -27.48
CA ALA A 95 1.93 -4.15 -27.63
C ALA A 95 0.61 -3.72 -28.30
N ALA A 96 0.15 -4.50 -29.28
CA ALA A 96 -1.10 -4.22 -29.99
C ALA A 96 -2.35 -4.29 -29.08
N TRP A 97 -2.32 -5.09 -28.00
CA TRP A 97 -3.42 -5.18 -27.03
C TRP A 97 -3.67 -3.86 -26.29
N SER A 98 -2.63 -3.07 -26.05
CA SER A 98 -2.73 -1.73 -25.47
C SER A 98 -2.62 -0.59 -26.50
N GLY A 99 -2.64 -0.95 -27.78
CA GLY A 99 -2.65 -0.04 -28.91
C GLY A 99 -1.33 0.62 -29.24
N ILE A 100 -0.22 0.09 -28.73
CA ILE A 100 1.11 0.50 -29.15
C ILE A 100 1.46 -0.25 -30.44
N THR A 101 1.77 0.49 -31.50
CA THR A 101 2.10 -0.08 -32.83
C THR A 101 3.57 0.01 -33.19
N ASP A 102 4.33 0.88 -32.52
CA ASP A 102 5.76 1.03 -32.74
C ASP A 102 6.53 0.26 -31.65
N VAL A 103 7.16 -0.84 -32.07
CA VAL A 103 7.97 -1.72 -31.22
C VAL A 103 9.36 -1.78 -31.80
N GLN A 104 10.36 -1.49 -30.97
CA GLN A 104 11.77 -1.39 -31.38
C GLN A 104 12.65 -2.25 -30.47
N PRO A 105 13.79 -2.77 -30.98
CA PRO A 105 14.75 -3.47 -30.14
C PRO A 105 15.30 -2.53 -29.06
N LEU A 106 15.60 -3.07 -27.88
CA LEU A 106 16.10 -2.28 -26.75
C LEU A 106 17.38 -1.49 -27.11
N SER A 107 18.21 -2.03 -28.00
CA SER A 107 19.44 -1.39 -28.49
C SER A 107 19.20 -0.04 -29.19
N ALA A 108 17.98 0.23 -29.69
CA ALA A 108 17.64 1.50 -30.33
C ALA A 108 17.30 2.62 -29.33
N LEU A 109 17.07 2.30 -28.04
CA LEU A 109 16.71 3.27 -27.01
C LEU A 109 17.80 4.32 -26.81
N ALA A 110 19.07 3.90 -26.79
CA ALA A 110 20.24 4.77 -26.63
C ALA A 110 20.21 5.93 -27.63
N SER A 111 20.05 5.60 -28.92
CA SER A 111 20.05 6.58 -30.00
C SER A 111 18.87 7.55 -29.90
N LEU A 112 17.69 7.09 -29.45
CA LEU A 112 16.54 7.98 -29.23
C LEU A 112 16.85 9.01 -28.13
N LEU A 113 17.34 8.57 -26.98
CA LEU A 113 17.63 9.44 -25.85
C LEU A 113 18.80 10.39 -26.14
N GLU A 114 19.87 9.92 -26.79
CA GLU A 114 20.97 10.78 -27.26
C GLU A 114 20.50 11.88 -28.22
N ASN A 115 19.56 11.55 -29.12
CA ASN A 115 18.95 12.54 -30.01
C ASN A 115 18.16 13.59 -29.23
N ALA A 116 17.37 13.17 -28.24
CA ALA A 116 16.59 14.07 -27.39
C ALA A 116 17.50 15.02 -26.61
N LEU A 117 18.55 14.50 -25.99
CA LEU A 117 19.55 15.29 -25.26
C LEU A 117 20.27 16.29 -26.18
N ARG A 118 20.67 15.88 -27.39
CA ARG A 118 21.27 16.78 -28.40
C ARG A 118 20.34 17.91 -28.82
N LYS A 119 19.05 17.61 -28.98
CA LYS A 119 18.00 18.60 -29.29
C LYS A 119 17.59 19.43 -28.08
N LYS A 120 18.13 19.14 -26.88
CA LYS A 120 17.74 19.75 -25.60
C LYS A 120 16.24 19.59 -25.30
N GLN A 121 15.65 18.48 -25.75
CA GLN A 121 14.30 18.09 -25.35
C GLN A 121 14.33 17.66 -23.89
N THR A 122 13.30 18.03 -23.12
CA THR A 122 13.16 17.57 -21.74
C THR A 122 12.82 16.09 -21.72
N VAL A 123 13.62 15.30 -20.99
CA VAL A 123 13.31 13.88 -20.73
C VAL A 123 12.72 13.78 -19.33
N HIS A 124 11.44 13.43 -19.26
CA HIS A 124 10.69 13.24 -18.03
C HIS A 124 10.80 11.78 -17.59
N PHE A 125 11.32 11.57 -16.38
CA PHE A 125 11.42 10.26 -15.74
C PHE A 125 10.94 10.34 -14.28
N LEU A 126 10.61 9.19 -13.72
CA LEU A 126 10.17 9.02 -12.34
C LEU A 126 11.35 8.66 -11.42
N PRO A 127 11.27 8.96 -10.10
CA PRO A 127 12.31 8.56 -9.17
C PRO A 127 12.46 7.02 -9.16
N PRO A 128 13.66 6.47 -9.45
CA PRO A 128 13.84 5.03 -9.47
C PRO A 128 13.90 4.46 -8.05
N TYR A 129 13.20 3.35 -7.83
CA TYR A 129 13.25 2.61 -6.56
C TYR A 129 14.12 1.34 -6.64
N LYS A 130 14.38 0.82 -7.84
CA LYS A 130 15.33 -0.27 -8.10
C LYS A 130 16.69 0.26 -8.54
N ALA A 131 17.76 -0.36 -8.05
CA ALA A 131 19.14 0.02 -8.38
C ALA A 131 19.42 -0.12 -9.89
N ASP A 132 18.96 -1.19 -10.52
CA ASP A 132 19.20 -1.43 -11.95
C ASP A 132 18.55 -0.36 -12.83
N THR A 133 17.32 0.05 -12.50
CA THR A 133 16.65 1.18 -13.15
C THR A 133 17.41 2.48 -12.93
N ALA A 134 17.93 2.71 -11.73
CA ALA A 134 18.74 3.90 -11.43
C ALA A 134 20.04 3.93 -12.25
N VAL A 135 20.74 2.80 -12.37
CA VAL A 135 21.95 2.67 -13.19
C VAL A 135 21.63 2.90 -14.67
N MET A 136 20.54 2.32 -15.17
CA MET A 136 20.08 2.51 -16.54
C MET A 136 19.77 3.98 -16.85
N LEU A 137 18.98 4.65 -16.00
CA LEU A 137 18.65 6.06 -16.16
C LEU A 137 19.91 6.94 -16.08
N SER A 138 20.82 6.64 -15.14
CA SER A 138 22.08 7.35 -15.00
C SER A 138 22.91 7.27 -16.29
N GLY A 139 23.04 6.08 -16.87
CA GLY A 139 23.75 5.85 -18.13
C GLY A 139 23.16 6.59 -19.33
N TYR A 140 21.85 6.54 -19.52
CA TYR A 140 21.23 7.20 -20.68
C TYR A 140 21.10 8.71 -20.54
N LEU A 141 20.88 9.23 -19.32
CA LEU A 141 20.62 10.65 -19.09
C LEU A 141 21.87 11.43 -18.67
N ASN A 142 22.98 10.75 -18.41
CA ASN A 142 24.21 11.32 -17.85
C ASN A 142 23.97 12.03 -16.50
N ILE A 143 23.03 11.52 -15.70
CA ILE A 143 22.73 12.03 -14.36
C ILE A 143 23.36 11.07 -13.33
N PRO A 144 24.18 11.52 -12.38
CA PRO A 144 24.69 10.67 -11.32
C PRO A 144 23.54 10.01 -10.53
N VAL A 145 23.66 8.71 -10.20
CA VAL A 145 22.61 7.96 -9.48
C VAL A 145 22.10 8.71 -8.24
N ALA A 146 22.99 9.33 -7.47
CA ALA A 146 22.64 10.09 -6.26
C ALA A 146 21.76 11.33 -6.51
N LEU A 147 21.71 11.84 -7.74
CA LEU A 147 20.93 13.03 -8.11
C LEU A 147 19.64 12.70 -8.87
N LEU A 148 19.38 11.41 -9.18
CA LEU A 148 18.21 11.02 -9.98
C LEU A 148 16.89 11.37 -9.30
N ALA A 149 16.78 11.15 -7.98
CA ALA A 149 15.56 11.47 -7.25
C ALA A 149 15.26 12.98 -7.25
N GLU A 150 16.29 13.81 -7.07
CA GLU A 150 16.17 15.28 -7.07
C GLU A 150 15.86 15.86 -8.46
N GLN A 151 16.32 15.18 -9.51
CA GLN A 151 16.10 15.58 -10.92
C GLN A 151 14.90 14.89 -11.57
N ALA A 152 14.16 14.05 -10.83
CA ALA A 152 12.95 13.42 -11.32
C ALA A 152 11.90 14.48 -11.71
N SER A 153 11.10 14.16 -12.71
CA SER A 153 10.14 15.12 -13.27
C SER A 153 8.94 15.32 -12.35
N LEU A 154 8.93 16.43 -11.60
CA LEU A 154 7.80 16.80 -10.74
C LEU A 154 6.48 16.94 -11.52
N THR A 155 6.52 17.48 -12.74
CA THR A 155 5.33 17.62 -13.59
C THR A 155 4.77 16.26 -14.00
N LEU A 156 5.65 15.29 -14.31
CA LEU A 156 5.25 13.92 -14.61
C LEU A 156 4.66 13.23 -13.38
N ILE A 157 5.32 13.38 -12.22
CA ILE A 157 4.81 12.87 -10.92
C ILE A 157 3.39 13.39 -10.67
N LYS A 158 3.19 14.71 -10.71
CA LYS A 158 1.86 15.31 -10.47
C LYS A 158 0.81 14.84 -11.49
N ALA A 159 1.17 14.69 -12.76
CA ALA A 159 0.25 14.19 -13.80
C ALA A 159 -0.16 12.72 -13.57
N ILE A 160 0.80 11.84 -13.25
CA ILE A 160 0.51 10.43 -12.95
C ILE A 160 -0.32 10.30 -11.68
N VAL A 161 0.05 11.04 -10.61
CA VAL A 161 -0.68 11.02 -9.35
C VAL A 161 -2.13 11.45 -9.54
N LYS A 162 -2.37 12.55 -10.26
CA LYS A 162 -3.71 13.04 -10.60
C LYS A 162 -4.55 11.94 -11.27
N GLN A 163 -3.97 11.18 -12.19
CA GLN A 163 -4.69 10.17 -12.94
C GLN A 163 -4.92 8.87 -12.15
N ARG A 164 -3.89 8.32 -11.49
CA ARG A 164 -3.96 7.07 -10.71
C ARG A 164 -4.73 7.22 -9.39
N SER A 165 -4.86 8.44 -8.86
CA SER A 165 -5.64 8.68 -7.65
C SER A 165 -7.13 8.36 -7.82
N ILE A 166 -7.68 8.57 -9.02
CA ILE A 166 -9.10 8.36 -9.34
C ILE A 166 -9.27 7.01 -10.05
N LYS A 167 -9.82 6.03 -9.35
CA LYS A 167 -9.98 4.66 -9.88
C LYS A 167 -11.17 4.62 -10.83
N THR A 168 -10.96 4.06 -12.01
CA THR A 168 -12.07 3.76 -12.92
C THR A 168 -12.88 2.57 -12.40
N VAL A 169 -14.10 2.37 -12.93
CA VAL A 169 -14.95 1.22 -12.56
C VAL A 169 -14.24 -0.12 -12.75
N ALA A 170 -13.48 -0.29 -13.83
CA ALA A 170 -12.74 -1.51 -14.10
C ALA A 170 -11.61 -1.75 -13.08
N GLU A 171 -10.97 -0.69 -12.60
CA GLU A 171 -9.93 -0.78 -11.56
C GLU A 171 -10.52 -1.13 -10.20
N VAL A 172 -11.68 -0.54 -9.87
CA VAL A 172 -12.42 -0.90 -8.65
C VAL A 172 -12.80 -2.38 -8.67
N GLN A 173 -13.17 -2.94 -9.83
CA GLN A 173 -13.48 -4.37 -9.95
C GLN A 173 -12.25 -5.25 -9.66
N GLU A 174 -11.08 -4.91 -10.19
CA GLU A 174 -9.84 -5.66 -9.90
C GLU A 174 -9.43 -5.52 -8.43
N ILE A 175 -9.59 -4.33 -7.83
CA ILE A 175 -9.38 -4.14 -6.39
C ILE A 175 -10.38 -4.99 -5.60
N GLU A 176 -11.65 -5.07 -5.98
CA GLU A 176 -12.62 -5.93 -5.30
C GLU A 176 -12.27 -7.42 -5.38
N ILE A 177 -11.70 -7.89 -6.49
CA ILE A 177 -11.16 -9.25 -6.60
C ILE A 177 -10.05 -9.45 -5.55
N ALA A 178 -9.09 -8.53 -5.50
CA ALA A 178 -7.97 -8.60 -4.57
C ALA A 178 -8.43 -8.54 -3.09
N VAL A 179 -9.36 -7.64 -2.76
CA VAL A 179 -9.95 -7.53 -1.42
C VAL A 179 -10.73 -8.80 -1.05
N ASN A 180 -11.49 -9.40 -1.97
CA ASN A 180 -12.21 -10.65 -1.69
C ASN A 180 -11.25 -11.83 -1.45
N THR A 181 -10.17 -11.94 -2.22
CA THR A 181 -9.10 -12.92 -1.95
C THR A 181 -8.44 -12.66 -0.60
N THR A 182 -8.23 -11.39 -0.24
CA THR A 182 -7.69 -11.01 1.07
C THR A 182 -8.65 -11.38 2.22
N ILE A 183 -9.97 -11.27 2.01
CA ILE A 183 -10.96 -11.77 2.96
C ILE A 183 -10.81 -13.27 3.16
N ASP A 184 -10.59 -14.04 2.08
CA ASP A 184 -10.35 -15.47 2.18
C ASP A 184 -9.06 -15.78 2.96
N MET A 185 -8.02 -14.96 2.82
CA MET A 185 -6.80 -15.05 3.64
C MET A 185 -7.10 -14.77 5.12
N GLN A 186 -7.86 -13.73 5.43
CA GLN A 186 -8.25 -13.39 6.81
C GLN A 186 -9.06 -14.51 7.47
N LEU A 187 -10.04 -15.08 6.76
CA LEU A 187 -10.82 -16.22 7.22
C LEU A 187 -9.93 -17.46 7.43
N LYS A 188 -8.95 -17.67 6.54
CA LYS A 188 -7.98 -18.76 6.70
C LYS A 188 -7.11 -18.56 7.95
N ALA A 189 -6.68 -17.34 8.25
CA ALA A 189 -5.93 -17.02 9.46
C ALA A 189 -6.76 -17.32 10.72
N MET A 190 -8.01 -16.85 10.73
CA MET A 190 -9.00 -17.11 11.78
C MET A 190 -9.24 -18.61 12.01
N GLN A 191 -9.34 -19.40 10.93
CA GLN A 191 -9.51 -20.85 10.98
C GLN A 191 -8.29 -21.58 11.57
N LEU A 192 -7.08 -21.14 11.21
CA LEU A 192 -5.84 -21.84 11.53
C LEU A 192 -5.25 -21.46 12.89
N ALA A 193 -5.51 -20.25 13.39
CA ALA A 193 -4.94 -19.77 14.63
C ALA A 193 -5.44 -20.57 15.84
N LYS A 194 -4.53 -21.31 16.46
CA LYS A 194 -4.75 -22.06 17.68
C LYS A 194 -3.43 -22.25 18.41
N ALA A 195 -3.50 -22.53 19.71
CA ALA A 195 -2.30 -22.80 20.49
C ALA A 195 -1.51 -23.99 19.91
N GLY A 196 -0.19 -23.85 19.84
CA GLY A 196 0.72 -24.87 19.30
C GLY A 196 1.08 -24.73 17.82
N VAL A 197 0.45 -23.81 17.08
CA VAL A 197 0.79 -23.49 15.68
C VAL A 197 1.74 -22.29 15.64
N THR A 198 2.67 -22.23 14.68
CA THR A 198 3.57 -21.08 14.52
C THR A 198 2.97 -19.98 13.63
N GLU A 199 3.44 -18.74 13.82
CA GLU A 199 3.08 -17.63 12.93
C GLU A 199 3.42 -17.95 11.46
N THR A 200 4.60 -18.52 11.21
CA THR A 200 5.07 -18.93 9.88
C THR A 200 4.21 -20.01 9.21
N GLU A 201 3.69 -20.99 9.97
CA GLU A 201 2.82 -22.03 9.44
C GLU A 201 1.54 -21.42 8.86
N ILE A 202 0.93 -20.48 9.59
CA ILE A 202 -0.29 -19.80 9.14
C ILE A 202 0.03 -18.90 7.94
N ALA A 203 1.08 -18.09 8.01
CA ALA A 203 1.45 -17.16 6.95
C ALA A 203 1.72 -17.86 5.61
N GLY A 204 2.37 -19.04 5.62
CA GLY A 204 2.59 -19.83 4.41
C GLY A 204 1.27 -20.32 3.78
N GLN A 205 0.27 -20.66 4.59
CA GLN A 205 -1.06 -21.01 4.09
C GLN A 205 -1.79 -19.79 3.50
N LEU A 206 -1.62 -18.60 4.08
CA LEU A 206 -2.22 -17.37 3.54
C LEU A 206 -1.62 -17.00 2.18
N GLN A 207 -0.29 -17.09 2.04
CA GLN A 207 0.36 -16.90 0.75
C GLN A 207 -0.17 -17.89 -0.30
N GLY A 208 -0.40 -19.14 0.09
CA GLY A 208 -1.02 -20.15 -0.77
C GLY A 208 -2.41 -19.75 -1.28
N VAL A 209 -3.22 -19.04 -0.47
CA VAL A 209 -4.53 -18.51 -0.90
C VAL A 209 -4.36 -17.44 -1.98
N ALA A 210 -3.46 -16.47 -1.77
CA ALA A 210 -3.23 -15.38 -2.72
C ALA A 210 -2.70 -15.91 -4.07
N VAL A 211 -1.71 -16.80 -4.03
CA VAL A 211 -1.14 -17.44 -5.23
C VAL A 211 -2.17 -18.34 -5.92
N GLY A 212 -2.95 -19.10 -5.14
CA GLY A 212 -4.01 -19.99 -5.67
C GLY A 212 -5.14 -19.24 -6.37
N ALA A 213 -5.37 -17.97 -6.03
CA ALA A 213 -6.34 -17.10 -6.70
C ALA A 213 -5.84 -16.52 -8.04
N GLY A 214 -4.59 -16.80 -8.43
CA GLY A 214 -3.98 -16.36 -9.69
C GLY A 214 -3.23 -15.03 -9.62
N GLY A 215 -3.13 -14.42 -8.43
CA GLY A 215 -2.28 -13.26 -8.18
C GLY A 215 -1.11 -13.63 -7.26
N ASN A 216 -0.75 -12.71 -6.35
CA ASN A 216 0.28 -12.93 -5.33
C ASN A 216 -0.02 -12.10 -4.08
N LEU A 217 0.91 -12.01 -3.12
CA LEU A 217 0.80 -11.10 -1.98
C LEU A 217 1.01 -9.64 -2.42
N SER A 218 0.20 -8.70 -1.91
CA SER A 218 0.40 -7.26 -2.14
C SER A 218 1.52 -6.69 -1.26
N PHE A 219 1.83 -7.38 -0.17
CA PHE A 219 2.98 -7.15 0.70
C PHE A 219 3.26 -8.41 1.53
N PRO A 220 4.49 -8.58 2.08
CA PRO A 220 4.78 -9.70 2.95
C PRO A 220 3.85 -9.73 4.16
N VAL A 221 3.15 -10.85 4.36
CA VAL A 221 2.19 -11.05 5.45
C VAL A 221 2.78 -10.63 6.80
N ILE A 222 1.98 -9.92 7.60
CA ILE A 222 2.24 -9.58 9.00
C ILE A 222 1.26 -10.40 9.83
N LEU A 223 1.73 -11.52 10.38
CA LEU A 223 0.93 -12.34 11.27
C LEU A 223 1.72 -12.57 12.54
N THR A 224 1.27 -11.99 13.65
CA THR A 224 2.05 -12.06 14.89
C THR A 224 1.24 -11.97 16.17
N VAL A 225 1.75 -12.60 17.23
CA VAL A 225 1.28 -12.40 18.61
C VAL A 225 1.90 -11.17 19.28
N ASN A 226 2.97 -10.61 18.71
CA ASN A 226 3.62 -9.38 19.17
C ASN A 226 3.05 -8.17 18.42
N GLY A 227 1.72 -7.98 18.54
CA GLY A 227 0.97 -6.98 17.79
C GLY A 227 1.34 -5.52 18.09
N GLU A 228 2.18 -5.26 19.10
CA GLU A 228 2.71 -3.94 19.44
C GLU A 228 3.80 -3.43 18.46
N PHE A 229 4.23 -4.26 17.52
CA PHE A 229 5.19 -3.93 16.46
C PHE A 229 4.49 -3.95 15.09
N LEU A 230 4.44 -2.78 14.44
CA LEU A 230 3.54 -2.54 13.29
C LEU A 230 3.81 -3.42 12.07
N HIS A 231 5.08 -3.61 11.70
CA HIS A 231 5.52 -4.42 10.55
C HIS A 231 6.36 -5.63 11.00
N ASN A 232 5.91 -6.32 12.05
CA ASN A 232 6.61 -7.51 12.53
C ASN A 232 6.17 -8.75 11.74
N HIS A 233 7.06 -9.22 10.88
CA HIS A 233 6.82 -10.38 10.03
C HIS A 233 6.74 -11.69 10.85
N PRO A 234 6.00 -12.70 10.35
CA PRO A 234 5.80 -13.96 11.03
C PRO A 234 7.13 -14.66 11.32
N GLY A 235 7.31 -15.09 12.57
CA GLY A 235 8.45 -15.87 13.02
C GLY A 235 8.08 -17.29 13.45
N ASN A 236 9.01 -17.98 14.09
CA ASN A 236 8.75 -19.30 14.67
C ASN A 236 8.09 -19.22 16.06
N HIS A 237 7.45 -18.09 16.39
CA HIS A 237 6.71 -17.97 17.64
C HIS A 237 5.50 -18.91 17.60
N VAL A 238 5.40 -19.75 18.61
CA VAL A 238 4.27 -20.66 18.79
C VAL A 238 3.16 -19.90 19.49
N LEU A 239 2.00 -19.79 18.84
CA LEU A 239 0.79 -19.19 19.41
C LEU A 239 0.42 -19.91 20.73
N GLN A 240 0.08 -19.12 21.75
CA GLN A 240 -0.31 -19.60 23.08
C GLN A 240 -1.74 -19.16 23.44
N ASN A 241 -2.40 -19.97 24.28
CA ASN A 241 -3.70 -19.59 24.82
C ASN A 241 -3.61 -18.28 25.61
N GLY A 242 -4.61 -17.41 25.44
CA GLY A 242 -4.68 -16.10 26.10
C GLY A 242 -3.97 -14.98 25.34
N GLN A 243 -3.27 -15.26 24.24
CA GLN A 243 -2.73 -14.24 23.34
C GLN A 243 -3.78 -13.75 22.34
N LEU A 244 -3.57 -12.53 21.85
CA LEU A 244 -4.14 -12.07 20.59
C LEU A 244 -3.17 -12.43 19.46
N VAL A 245 -3.70 -12.63 18.27
CA VAL A 245 -2.93 -12.65 17.02
C VAL A 245 -3.47 -11.54 16.12
N LEU A 246 -2.56 -10.70 15.65
CA LEU A 246 -2.83 -9.69 14.63
C LEU A 246 -2.42 -10.29 13.28
N CYS A 247 -3.37 -10.38 12.36
CA CYS A 247 -3.16 -10.79 10.98
C CYS A 247 -3.46 -9.59 10.09
N ASP A 248 -2.42 -9.04 9.51
CA ASP A 248 -2.42 -8.03 8.47
C ASP A 248 -1.84 -8.66 7.19
N CYS A 249 -2.68 -8.74 6.18
CA CYS A 249 -2.35 -9.40 4.93
C CYS A 249 -3.12 -8.81 3.77
N GLY A 250 -2.58 -9.02 2.56
CA GLY A 250 -3.15 -8.52 1.33
C GLY A 250 -2.79 -9.40 0.15
N ALA A 251 -3.75 -9.61 -0.74
CA ALA A 251 -3.54 -10.21 -2.05
C ALA A 251 -3.49 -9.14 -3.14
N GLU A 252 -2.82 -9.45 -4.23
CA GLU A 252 -2.94 -8.77 -5.51
C GLU A 252 -3.85 -9.62 -6.41
N SER A 253 -4.67 -8.97 -7.23
CA SER A 253 -5.31 -9.60 -8.38
C SER A 253 -4.27 -10.04 -9.42
N ALA A 254 -4.67 -10.86 -10.40
CA ALA A 254 -3.83 -11.18 -11.55
C ALA A 254 -3.42 -9.94 -12.39
N MET A 255 -4.06 -8.80 -12.16
CA MET A 255 -3.72 -7.51 -12.78
C MET A 255 -2.94 -6.57 -11.85
N HIS A 256 -2.38 -7.09 -10.75
CA HIS A 256 -1.55 -6.38 -9.76
C HIS A 256 -2.28 -5.30 -8.92
N TYR A 257 -3.62 -5.25 -8.96
CA TYR A 257 -4.37 -4.40 -8.03
C TYR A 257 -4.43 -5.04 -6.65
N ALA A 258 -4.19 -4.27 -5.60
CA ALA A 258 -4.01 -4.73 -4.23
C ALA A 258 -5.30 -4.73 -3.39
N GLY A 259 -5.36 -5.66 -2.43
CA GLY A 259 -6.19 -5.60 -1.24
C GLY A 259 -5.33 -5.46 0.01
N ASP A 260 -5.93 -4.96 1.10
CA ASP A 260 -5.25 -4.73 2.37
C ASP A 260 -6.24 -4.90 3.53
N LEU A 261 -6.04 -5.89 4.39
CA LEU A 261 -6.92 -6.08 5.53
C LEU A 261 -6.11 -6.49 6.75
N THR A 262 -6.48 -5.91 7.88
CA THR A 262 -6.05 -6.32 9.20
C THR A 262 -7.22 -6.76 10.06
N ARG A 263 -7.07 -7.91 10.74
CA ARG A 263 -7.89 -8.33 11.86
C ARG A 263 -7.03 -8.78 13.02
N THR A 264 -7.43 -8.43 14.24
CA THR A 264 -6.88 -8.98 15.47
C THR A 264 -7.91 -9.88 16.14
N HIS A 265 -7.53 -11.09 16.52
CA HIS A 265 -8.44 -12.06 17.14
C HIS A 265 -7.73 -12.91 18.21
N PRO A 266 -8.48 -13.49 19.17
CA PRO A 266 -7.91 -14.28 20.26
C PRO A 266 -7.52 -15.69 19.80
N VAL A 267 -6.35 -16.17 20.22
CA VAL A 267 -5.88 -17.55 19.95
C VAL A 267 -6.81 -18.60 20.61
N ASN A 268 -7.39 -18.27 21.77
CA ASN A 268 -8.29 -19.13 22.54
C ASN A 268 -9.76 -19.03 22.09
N LYS A 269 -10.03 -18.47 20.89
CA LYS A 269 -11.37 -18.34 20.29
C LYS A 269 -12.37 -17.44 21.04
N LYS A 270 -11.97 -16.83 22.16
CA LYS A 270 -12.77 -15.88 22.94
C LYS A 270 -11.92 -14.76 23.48
N PHE A 271 -12.39 -13.54 23.36
CA PHE A 271 -11.71 -12.39 23.94
C PHE A 271 -11.82 -12.46 25.46
N SER A 272 -10.72 -12.21 26.16
CA SER A 272 -10.79 -11.87 27.57
C SER A 272 -11.48 -10.50 27.75
N THR A 273 -11.92 -10.18 28.97
CA THR A 273 -12.54 -8.87 29.26
C THR A 273 -11.65 -7.71 28.81
N VAL A 274 -10.34 -7.77 29.12
CA VAL A 274 -9.38 -6.71 28.77
C VAL A 274 -9.13 -6.66 27.27
N GLN A 275 -9.03 -7.81 26.60
CA GLN A 275 -8.88 -7.85 25.14
C GLN A 275 -10.09 -7.27 24.43
N ARG A 276 -11.29 -7.62 24.88
CA ARG A 276 -12.55 -7.11 24.32
C ARG A 276 -12.68 -5.61 24.54
N GLU A 277 -12.35 -5.11 25.74
CA GLU A 277 -12.41 -3.70 26.07
C GLU A 277 -11.53 -2.85 25.11
N ILE A 278 -10.28 -3.24 24.90
CA ILE A 278 -9.39 -2.56 23.94
C ILE A 278 -9.87 -2.73 22.49
N TYR A 279 -10.31 -3.93 22.12
CA TYR A 279 -10.83 -4.19 20.78
C TYR A 279 -12.02 -3.30 20.44
N ASP A 280 -12.99 -3.21 21.35
CA ASP A 280 -14.18 -2.39 21.17
C ASP A 280 -13.82 -0.88 21.09
N ILE A 281 -12.78 -0.41 21.80
CA ILE A 281 -12.26 0.96 21.64
C ILE A 281 -11.75 1.20 20.21
N VAL A 282 -10.90 0.29 19.70
CA VAL A 282 -10.37 0.38 18.33
C VAL A 282 -11.50 0.33 17.30
N PHE A 283 -12.43 -0.61 17.46
CA PHE A 283 -13.59 -0.75 16.57
C PHE A 283 -14.48 0.50 16.56
N ASN A 284 -14.70 1.13 17.72
CA ASN A 284 -15.44 2.39 17.80
C ASN A 284 -14.74 3.55 17.09
N ALA A 285 -13.40 3.63 17.17
CA ALA A 285 -12.62 4.61 16.41
C ALA A 285 -12.68 4.34 14.91
N TYR A 286 -12.58 3.07 14.50
CA TYR A 286 -12.78 2.63 13.12
C TYR A 286 -14.15 3.06 12.59
N GLN A 287 -15.23 2.74 13.30
CA GLN A 287 -16.58 3.11 12.87
C GLN A 287 -16.77 4.63 12.78
N THR A 288 -16.15 5.38 13.71
CA THR A 288 -16.18 6.85 13.71
C THR A 288 -15.47 7.41 12.46
N ALA A 289 -14.29 6.88 12.13
CA ALA A 289 -13.56 7.25 10.92
C ALA A 289 -14.36 6.93 9.65
N VAL A 290 -14.87 5.71 9.54
CA VAL A 290 -15.65 5.24 8.37
C VAL A 290 -16.87 6.13 8.12
N ASN A 291 -17.60 6.49 9.18
CA ASN A 291 -18.79 7.34 9.08
C ASN A 291 -18.47 8.78 8.64
N ALA A 292 -17.23 9.24 8.80
CA ALA A 292 -16.80 10.58 8.39
C ALA A 292 -16.34 10.63 6.92
N LEU A 293 -16.08 9.48 6.28
CA LEU A 293 -15.58 9.43 4.91
C LEU A 293 -16.61 9.95 3.90
N LYS A 294 -16.26 11.03 3.22
CA LYS A 294 -17.04 11.60 2.11
C LYS A 294 -16.16 12.54 1.29
N PRO A 295 -16.52 12.87 0.04
CA PRO A 295 -15.81 13.88 -0.72
C PRO A 295 -15.71 15.22 0.02
N GLY A 296 -14.55 15.87 -0.08
CA GLY A 296 -14.26 17.20 0.46
C GLY A 296 -13.75 17.23 1.90
N ILE A 297 -13.91 16.16 2.71
CA ILE A 297 -13.29 16.12 4.04
C ILE A 297 -11.79 15.89 3.93
N LEU A 298 -10.98 16.58 4.73
CA LEU A 298 -9.54 16.28 4.81
C LEU A 298 -9.37 14.93 5.51
N PHE A 299 -8.64 13.99 4.91
CA PHE A 299 -8.37 12.72 5.59
C PHE A 299 -7.58 12.91 6.89
N LYS A 300 -6.80 14.01 6.99
CA LYS A 300 -6.19 14.44 8.25
C LYS A 300 -7.22 14.70 9.36
N GLU A 301 -8.37 15.27 9.05
CA GLU A 301 -9.44 15.49 10.03
C GLU A 301 -10.07 14.16 10.47
N VAL A 302 -10.23 13.22 9.53
CA VAL A 302 -10.70 11.86 9.84
C VAL A 302 -9.71 11.13 10.74
N HIS A 303 -8.40 11.25 10.47
CA HIS A 303 -7.34 10.74 11.34
C HIS A 303 -7.43 11.31 12.75
N LEU A 304 -7.52 12.64 12.90
CA LEU A 304 -7.61 13.28 14.20
C LEU A 304 -8.89 12.85 14.95
N LEU A 305 -10.02 12.73 14.25
CA LEU A 305 -11.27 12.24 14.82
C LEU A 305 -11.15 10.80 15.35
N ALA A 306 -10.48 9.92 14.60
CA ALA A 306 -10.20 8.56 15.06
C ALA A 306 -9.29 8.58 16.30
N CYS A 307 -8.23 9.39 16.30
CA CYS A 307 -7.32 9.55 17.45
C CYS A 307 -8.04 10.08 18.69
N GLU A 308 -8.96 11.03 18.53
CA GLU A 308 -9.80 11.54 19.62
C GLU A 308 -10.66 10.40 20.18
N LYS A 309 -11.25 9.57 19.31
CA LYS A 309 -12.07 8.44 19.76
C LYS A 309 -11.27 7.36 20.49
N LEU A 310 -10.04 7.09 20.05
CA LEU A 310 -9.11 6.20 20.76
C LEU A 310 -8.76 6.75 22.14
N ALA A 311 -8.43 8.05 22.23
CA ALA A 311 -8.09 8.70 23.49
C ALA A 311 -9.27 8.74 24.48
N GLU A 312 -10.49 8.98 23.99
CA GLU A 312 -11.72 8.87 24.80
C GLU A 312 -11.88 7.47 25.41
N GLY A 313 -11.75 6.43 24.59
CA GLY A 313 -11.86 5.05 25.05
C GLY A 313 -10.78 4.68 26.06
N LEU A 314 -9.54 5.06 25.81
CA LEU A 314 -8.43 4.85 26.74
C LEU A 314 -8.61 5.64 28.06
N ALA A 315 -9.28 6.79 28.01
CA ALA A 315 -9.61 7.56 29.21
C ALA A 315 -10.71 6.89 30.04
N GLN A 316 -11.71 6.27 29.40
CA GLN A 316 -12.79 5.54 30.10
C GLN A 316 -12.26 4.38 30.94
N ILE A 317 -11.19 3.73 30.50
CA ILE A 317 -10.54 2.61 31.21
C ILE A 317 -9.42 3.09 32.15
N GLY A 318 -9.18 4.41 32.20
CA GLY A 318 -8.22 5.06 33.09
C GLY A 318 -6.75 5.00 32.66
N VAL A 319 -6.45 4.50 31.45
CA VAL A 319 -5.09 4.47 30.87
C VAL A 319 -4.67 5.86 30.40
N MET A 320 -5.60 6.62 29.83
CA MET A 320 -5.48 8.06 29.61
C MET A 320 -6.36 8.84 30.61
N LYS A 321 -6.21 10.16 30.63
CA LYS A 321 -6.97 11.08 31.49
C LYS A 321 -7.03 12.48 30.87
N GLY A 322 -7.92 13.32 31.39
CA GLY A 322 -8.13 14.67 30.87
C GLY A 322 -9.04 14.69 29.64
N ASP A 323 -9.02 15.80 28.91
CA ASP A 323 -9.78 15.98 27.68
C ASP A 323 -9.08 15.28 26.50
N ALA A 324 -9.84 14.49 25.73
CA ALA A 324 -9.30 13.69 24.64
C ALA A 324 -8.79 14.55 23.47
N LYS A 325 -9.47 15.66 23.16
CA LYS A 325 -9.08 16.57 22.09
C LYS A 325 -7.80 17.31 22.45
N GLU A 326 -7.67 17.79 23.69
CA GLU A 326 -6.42 18.36 24.20
C GLU A 326 -5.27 17.35 24.17
N ALA A 327 -5.52 16.08 24.54
CA ALA A 327 -4.53 15.02 24.48
C ALA A 327 -4.06 14.73 23.04
N VAL A 328 -4.98 14.77 22.07
CA VAL A 328 -4.65 14.59 20.65
C VAL A 328 -3.86 15.76 20.11
N GLN A 329 -4.28 17.00 20.39
CA GLN A 329 -3.55 18.22 20.03
C GLN A 329 -2.13 18.25 20.61
N ALA A 330 -1.97 17.77 21.84
CA ALA A 330 -0.66 17.65 22.48
C ALA A 330 0.20 16.50 21.92
N GLY A 331 -0.37 15.59 21.11
CA GLY A 331 0.33 14.42 20.56
C GLY A 331 0.43 13.23 21.53
N ALA A 332 -0.28 13.25 22.67
CA ALA A 332 -0.21 12.18 23.67
C ALA A 332 -0.73 10.82 23.16
N HIS A 333 -1.75 10.84 22.30
CA HIS A 333 -2.32 9.65 21.67
C HIS A 333 -1.28 8.83 20.87
N THR A 334 -0.20 9.48 20.40
CA THR A 334 0.81 8.84 19.56
C THR A 334 1.67 7.82 20.32
N LEU A 335 1.57 7.75 21.66
CA LEU A 335 2.09 6.61 22.42
C LEU A 335 1.39 5.30 22.03
N PHE A 336 0.08 5.37 21.77
CA PHE A 336 -0.77 4.22 21.52
C PHE A 336 -1.04 4.01 20.04
N PHE A 337 -1.08 5.09 19.26
CA PHE A 337 -1.32 5.06 17.81
C PHE A 337 -0.30 5.95 17.07
N PRO A 338 0.92 5.43 16.78
CA PRO A 338 2.01 6.20 16.16
C PRO A 338 2.00 6.19 14.62
N CYS A 339 1.08 5.45 13.98
CA CYS A 339 0.95 5.38 12.53
C CYS A 339 -0.18 6.28 11.99
N GLY A 340 -0.27 6.38 10.66
CA GLY A 340 -1.39 7.04 9.99
C GLY A 340 -2.68 6.24 10.11
N LEU A 341 -3.84 6.89 9.90
CA LEU A 341 -5.14 6.21 9.88
C LEU A 341 -5.33 5.33 8.64
N GLY A 342 -4.56 5.57 7.58
CA GLY A 342 -4.68 4.86 6.32
C GLY A 342 -3.98 5.58 5.18
N HIS A 343 -4.10 5.00 3.99
CA HIS A 343 -3.41 5.43 2.78
C HIS A 343 -4.22 5.13 1.53
N MET A 344 -3.79 5.73 0.41
CA MET A 344 -4.31 5.37 -0.92
C MET A 344 -3.92 3.92 -1.25
N MET A 345 -4.80 3.20 -1.95
CA MET A 345 -4.57 1.82 -2.41
C MET A 345 -4.97 1.66 -3.88
N GLY A 346 -4.22 0.88 -4.65
CA GLY A 346 -4.41 0.72 -6.08
C GLY A 346 -3.54 -0.39 -6.67
N LEU A 347 -2.66 -0.04 -7.62
CA LEU A 347 -1.65 -0.98 -8.16
C LEU A 347 -0.51 -1.23 -7.17
N ASP A 348 -0.33 -0.32 -6.21
CA ASP A 348 0.53 -0.54 -5.04
C ASP A 348 -0.33 -0.48 -3.77
N ILE A 349 0.11 -1.18 -2.73
CA ILE A 349 -0.58 -1.21 -1.43
C ILE A 349 -0.63 0.18 -0.79
N HIS A 350 0.54 0.81 -0.63
CA HIS A 350 0.68 2.25 -0.46
C HIS A 350 0.79 2.89 -1.85
N ASP A 351 -0.37 3.16 -2.46
CA ASP A 351 -0.47 3.55 -3.87
C ASP A 351 0.40 4.78 -4.16
N MET A 352 1.33 4.64 -5.11
CA MET A 352 2.26 5.70 -5.56
C MET A 352 3.23 6.23 -4.50
N GLU A 353 3.50 5.50 -3.41
CA GLU A 353 4.43 5.96 -2.35
C GLU A 353 5.81 6.33 -2.90
N ASN A 354 6.32 5.57 -3.88
CA ASN A 354 7.59 5.82 -4.54
C ASN A 354 7.64 7.16 -5.31
N LEU A 355 6.49 7.74 -5.65
CA LEU A 355 6.42 9.05 -6.29
C LEU A 355 6.53 10.21 -5.29
N GLY A 356 6.41 9.93 -3.99
CA GLY A 356 6.50 10.89 -2.90
C GLY A 356 5.14 11.18 -2.26
N GLU A 357 5.02 10.89 -0.96
CA GLU A 357 3.79 11.12 -0.20
C GLU A 357 3.32 12.57 -0.24
N GLU A 358 4.22 13.54 -0.32
CA GLU A 358 3.88 14.97 -0.39
C GLU A 358 3.04 15.33 -1.64
N TYR A 359 3.15 14.53 -2.70
CA TYR A 359 2.39 14.74 -3.94
C TYR A 359 1.11 13.89 -3.97
N VAL A 360 1.16 12.70 -3.37
CA VAL A 360 0.02 11.76 -3.31
C VAL A 360 -0.98 12.15 -2.24
N GLY A 361 -0.50 12.36 -1.03
CA GLY A 361 -1.32 12.53 0.15
C GLY A 361 -1.61 13.97 0.53
N TYR A 362 -0.92 14.93 -0.06
CA TYR A 362 -0.84 16.30 0.43
C TYR A 362 -1.02 17.30 -0.71
N THR A 363 -1.03 18.59 -0.37
CA THR A 363 -1.18 19.68 -1.35
C THR A 363 -0.13 20.76 -1.09
N ASP A 364 -0.04 21.74 -1.98
CA ASP A 364 0.89 22.85 -1.78
C ASP A 364 0.55 23.67 -0.51
N ASP A 365 -0.72 23.73 -0.12
CA ASP A 365 -1.21 24.44 1.08
C ASP A 365 -1.34 23.56 2.34
N LEU A 366 -1.29 22.23 2.19
CA LEU A 366 -1.34 21.27 3.29
C LEU A 366 -0.08 20.42 3.28
N LYS A 367 0.95 20.84 4.02
CA LYS A 367 2.20 20.09 4.15
C LYS A 367 2.09 18.96 5.16
N LYS A 368 2.85 17.89 4.89
CA LYS A 368 3.01 16.75 5.80
C LYS A 368 3.72 17.21 7.08
N SER A 369 3.22 16.76 8.23
CA SER A 369 3.86 17.08 9.52
C SER A 369 5.17 16.29 9.69
N THR A 370 6.12 16.87 10.43
CA THR A 370 7.34 16.19 10.87
C THR A 370 7.22 15.59 12.27
N ASP A 371 6.12 15.87 12.98
CA ASP A 371 5.91 15.43 14.35
C ASP A 371 5.71 13.90 14.44
N PHE A 372 6.18 13.29 15.52
CA PHE A 372 5.95 11.86 15.78
C PHE A 372 4.44 11.55 15.80
N GLY A 373 4.03 10.45 15.18
CA GLY A 373 2.63 10.15 14.88
C GLY A 373 2.21 10.73 13.52
N LEU A 374 2.01 12.05 13.45
CA LEU A 374 1.49 12.70 12.23
C LEU A 374 2.43 12.61 11.02
N LYS A 375 3.74 12.47 11.22
CA LYS A 375 4.69 12.18 10.14
C LYS A 375 4.47 10.82 9.47
N SER A 376 3.69 9.94 10.08
CA SER A 376 3.34 8.62 9.54
C SER A 376 2.01 8.66 8.79
N LEU A 377 1.28 9.78 8.79
CA LEU A 377 0.04 9.93 8.03
C LEU A 377 0.36 10.10 6.54
N ARG A 378 -0.03 9.10 5.75
CA ARG A 378 0.28 9.04 4.31
C ARG A 378 -0.68 9.84 3.44
N LEU A 379 -1.91 10.05 3.92
CA LEU A 379 -2.96 10.81 3.25
C LEU A 379 -3.48 11.92 4.18
N GLY A 380 -3.34 13.18 3.79
CA GLY A 380 -3.86 14.33 4.55
C GLY A 380 -4.91 15.14 3.80
N ARG A 381 -4.85 15.16 2.47
CA ARG A 381 -5.67 15.99 1.59
C ARG A 381 -7.14 15.61 1.61
N ALA A 382 -7.95 16.47 0.98
CA ALA A 382 -9.38 16.23 0.82
C ALA A 382 -9.63 14.95 0.03
N LEU A 383 -10.63 14.18 0.45
CA LEU A 383 -11.08 13.00 -0.27
C LEU A 383 -11.84 13.41 -1.53
N GLU A 384 -11.64 12.67 -2.62
CA GLU A 384 -12.32 12.90 -3.90
C GLU A 384 -13.05 11.63 -4.34
N ASP A 385 -14.13 11.80 -5.11
CA ASP A 385 -14.86 10.69 -5.72
C ASP A 385 -13.91 9.81 -6.56
N GLY A 386 -13.98 8.49 -6.38
CA GLY A 386 -13.08 7.53 -7.03
C GLY A 386 -11.76 7.26 -6.30
N PHE A 387 -11.47 7.91 -5.17
CA PHE A 387 -10.35 7.49 -4.31
C PHE A 387 -10.64 6.11 -3.70
N VAL A 388 -9.60 5.28 -3.64
CA VAL A 388 -9.61 4.03 -2.88
C VAL A 388 -8.56 4.12 -1.78
N LEU A 389 -8.95 3.84 -0.54
CA LEU A 389 -8.09 4.00 0.64
C LEU A 389 -8.35 2.96 1.74
N THR A 390 -7.40 2.80 2.65
CA THR A 390 -7.53 2.02 3.89
C THR A 390 -8.04 2.89 5.04
N VAL A 391 -8.71 2.26 6.02
CA VAL A 391 -8.98 2.83 7.34
C VAL A 391 -8.59 1.80 8.39
N GLU A 392 -7.53 2.07 9.13
CA GLU A 392 -6.76 1.09 9.91
C GLU A 392 -6.36 1.58 11.32
N PRO A 393 -7.28 2.12 12.14
CA PRO A 393 -6.91 2.54 13.50
C PRO A 393 -6.44 1.35 14.34
N GLY A 394 -5.59 1.65 15.31
CA GLY A 394 -5.10 0.65 16.25
C GLY A 394 -4.67 1.22 17.59
N ILE A 395 -4.48 0.33 18.55
CA ILE A 395 -3.87 0.61 19.86
C ILE A 395 -2.76 -0.39 20.07
N TYR A 396 -1.56 0.11 20.35
CA TYR A 396 -0.35 -0.67 20.53
C TYR A 396 0.27 -0.34 21.89
N PHE A 397 0.38 -1.34 22.75
CA PHE A 397 1.04 -1.20 24.04
C PHE A 397 2.52 -1.55 23.91
N ASN A 398 3.29 -0.69 23.24
CA ASN A 398 4.70 -0.94 23.01
C ASN A 398 5.52 -0.65 24.29
N PRO A 399 6.16 -1.66 24.91
CA PRO A 399 6.86 -1.48 26.18
C PRO A 399 8.08 -0.57 26.04
N LEU A 400 8.79 -0.62 24.91
CA LEU A 400 9.99 0.20 24.69
C LEU A 400 9.62 1.68 24.58
N LEU A 401 8.57 1.99 23.83
CA LEU A 401 8.08 3.36 23.68
C LEU A 401 7.50 3.90 25.00
N THR A 402 6.75 3.06 25.71
CA THR A 402 6.15 3.39 27.01
C THR A 402 7.21 3.68 28.06
N ASP A 403 8.19 2.79 28.22
CA ASP A 403 9.27 2.96 29.19
C ASP A 403 10.09 4.24 28.90
N ALA A 404 10.40 4.50 27.63
CA ALA A 404 11.11 5.71 27.22
C ALA A 404 10.33 7.00 27.51
N TRP A 405 9.03 7.03 27.22
CA TRP A 405 8.19 8.20 27.46
C TRP A 405 7.94 8.45 28.95
N GLN A 406 7.78 7.38 29.73
CA GLN A 406 7.65 7.46 31.18
C GLN A 406 8.91 8.04 31.82
N ALA A 407 10.09 7.54 31.42
CA ALA A 407 11.37 8.04 31.92
C ALA A 407 11.60 9.51 31.56
N ALA A 408 11.11 9.95 30.40
CA ALA A 408 11.15 11.35 29.96
C ALA A 408 10.05 12.25 30.57
N GLY A 409 9.13 11.70 31.36
CA GLY A 409 8.01 12.46 31.93
C GLY A 409 7.05 13.02 30.87
N LYS A 410 6.94 12.37 29.71
CA LYS A 410 6.20 12.91 28.57
C LYS A 410 4.68 12.75 28.75
N HIS A 411 3.93 13.84 28.54
CA HIS A 411 2.46 13.91 28.61
C HIS A 411 1.82 13.33 29.89
N THR A 412 2.44 13.50 31.06
CA THR A 412 1.93 13.00 32.36
C THR A 412 0.57 13.56 32.78
N ASN A 413 0.14 14.68 32.17
CA ASN A 413 -1.21 15.23 32.34
C ASN A 413 -2.29 14.42 31.61
N PHE A 414 -1.91 13.65 30.57
CA PHE A 414 -2.83 12.88 29.73
C PHE A 414 -2.65 11.37 29.85
N ILE A 415 -1.47 10.90 30.27
CA ILE A 415 -1.13 9.47 30.35
C ILE A 415 -1.04 9.05 31.82
N ASN A 416 -1.76 8.00 32.18
CA ASN A 416 -1.67 7.37 33.50
C ASN A 416 -0.70 6.20 33.45
N TYR A 417 0.60 6.48 33.62
CA TYR A 417 1.65 5.46 33.56
C TYR A 417 1.49 4.34 34.61
N GLU A 418 0.92 4.64 35.77
CA GLU A 418 0.65 3.63 36.81
C GLU A 418 -0.38 2.61 36.32
N LYS A 419 -1.50 3.07 35.74
CA LYS A 419 -2.51 2.19 35.15
C LYS A 419 -1.98 1.47 33.91
N LEU A 420 -1.21 2.17 33.07
CA LEU A 420 -0.63 1.65 31.84
C LEU A 420 0.33 0.48 32.08
N ALA A 421 1.02 0.43 33.22
CA ALA A 421 1.92 -0.67 33.57
C ALA A 421 1.23 -2.05 33.53
N GLY A 422 -0.09 -2.10 33.77
CA GLY A 422 -0.90 -3.32 33.68
C GLY A 422 -1.09 -3.87 32.25
N TYR A 423 -0.78 -3.10 31.21
CA TYR A 423 -0.97 -3.47 29.80
C TYR A 423 0.33 -3.81 29.08
N LYS A 424 1.47 -3.90 29.79
CA LYS A 424 2.81 -4.08 29.19
C LYS A 424 2.94 -5.32 28.28
N ASN A 425 2.15 -6.37 28.54
CA ASN A 425 2.15 -7.62 27.78
C ASN A 425 0.86 -7.80 26.94
N PHE A 426 0.10 -6.73 26.71
CA PHE A 426 -1.16 -6.81 25.97
C PHE A 426 -0.95 -7.07 24.48
N GLY A 427 0.12 -6.48 23.91
CA GLY A 427 0.38 -6.47 22.47
C GLY A 427 -0.31 -5.30 21.79
N GLY A 428 -1.00 -5.55 20.68
CA GLY A 428 -1.71 -4.52 19.92
C GLY A 428 -2.93 -5.05 19.20
N VAL A 429 -3.84 -4.13 18.87
CA VAL A 429 -5.05 -4.38 18.09
C VAL A 429 -5.08 -3.38 16.94
N ARG A 430 -5.36 -3.88 15.72
CA ARG A 430 -5.68 -3.08 14.54
C ARG A 430 -6.90 -3.68 13.85
N VAL A 431 -7.76 -2.81 13.34
CA VAL A 431 -8.91 -3.19 12.51
C VAL A 431 -8.83 -2.37 11.24
N GLU A 432 -8.82 -3.05 10.09
CA GLU A 432 -8.63 -2.39 8.81
C GLU A 432 -9.57 -2.89 7.73
N ASN A 433 -10.07 -1.94 6.93
CA ASN A 433 -10.84 -2.22 5.73
C ASN A 433 -10.56 -1.20 4.63
N ASN A 434 -10.91 -1.58 3.40
CA ASN A 434 -10.73 -0.74 2.22
C ASN A 434 -12.05 -0.09 1.79
N PHE A 435 -11.97 1.17 1.38
CA PHE A 435 -13.12 1.99 1.02
C PHE A 435 -12.90 2.67 -0.32
N LEU A 436 -13.94 2.66 -1.15
CA LEU A 436 -14.09 3.55 -2.29
C LEU A 436 -14.85 4.80 -1.84
N ILE A 437 -14.27 5.97 -2.07
CA ILE A 437 -14.98 7.24 -1.93
C ILE A 437 -15.91 7.40 -3.13
N THR A 438 -17.18 7.70 -2.84
CA THR A 438 -18.25 7.89 -3.81
C THR A 438 -18.71 9.33 -3.78
N ALA A 439 -19.46 9.77 -4.80
CA ALA A 439 -19.97 11.15 -4.91
C ALA A 439 -20.66 11.73 -3.64
N THR A 440 -21.21 10.90 -2.75
CA THR A 440 -21.92 11.36 -1.53
C THR A 440 -21.39 10.77 -0.23
N GLY A 441 -20.32 9.97 -0.24
CA GLY A 441 -19.86 9.24 0.95
C GLY A 441 -18.75 8.24 0.63
N SER A 442 -18.82 7.07 1.23
CA SER A 442 -17.90 5.96 0.99
C SER A 442 -18.64 4.63 0.86
N ARG A 443 -17.96 3.64 0.29
CA ARG A 443 -18.44 2.28 0.12
C ARG A 443 -17.36 1.31 0.53
N LEU A 444 -17.69 0.40 1.44
CA LEU A 444 -16.83 -0.73 1.79
C LEU A 444 -16.58 -1.60 0.54
N LEU A 445 -15.32 -1.96 0.31
CA LEU A 445 -14.92 -2.86 -0.77
C LEU A 445 -14.90 -4.32 -0.30
N GLY A 446 -15.22 -5.23 -1.21
CA GLY A 446 -15.31 -6.66 -0.93
C GLY A 446 -16.59 -7.07 -0.17
N ARG A 447 -16.70 -8.37 0.07
CA ARG A 447 -17.79 -8.97 0.85
C ARG A 447 -17.66 -8.63 2.34
N PRO A 448 -18.73 -8.70 3.14
CA PRO A 448 -18.63 -8.49 4.58
C PRO A 448 -17.66 -9.48 5.25
N LEU A 449 -16.79 -8.98 6.12
CA LEU A 449 -15.90 -9.74 6.99
C LEU A 449 -16.19 -9.36 8.45
N ALA A 450 -16.24 -10.35 9.34
CA ALA A 450 -16.44 -10.16 10.77
C ALA A 450 -15.54 -9.03 11.32
N ALA A 451 -16.13 -8.03 11.98
CA ALA A 451 -15.40 -6.84 12.42
C ALA A 451 -15.68 -6.47 13.88
N THR A 452 -16.83 -6.85 14.44
CA THR A 452 -17.06 -6.74 15.88
C THR A 452 -16.43 -7.93 16.61
N ALA A 453 -16.09 -7.76 17.90
CA ALA A 453 -15.58 -8.86 18.72
C ALA A 453 -16.52 -10.08 18.72
N ALA A 454 -17.84 -9.84 18.78
CA ALA A 454 -18.85 -10.90 18.77
C ALA A 454 -18.94 -11.64 17.43
N GLU A 455 -18.83 -10.93 16.30
CA GLU A 455 -18.77 -11.55 14.98
C GLU A 455 -17.49 -12.37 14.82
N ILE A 456 -16.35 -11.86 15.28
CA ILE A 456 -15.07 -12.57 15.22
C ILE A 456 -15.13 -13.86 16.05
N GLU A 457 -15.66 -13.81 17.28
CA GLU A 457 -15.85 -15.00 18.11
C GLU A 457 -16.76 -16.04 17.43
N LYS A 458 -17.79 -15.58 16.72
CA LYS A 458 -18.66 -16.46 15.95
C LYS A 458 -17.92 -17.11 14.77
N GLU A 459 -17.11 -16.34 14.04
CA GLU A 459 -16.35 -16.80 12.88
C GLU A 459 -15.27 -17.82 13.27
N ILE A 460 -14.50 -17.56 14.33
CA ILE A 460 -13.46 -18.50 14.80
C ILE A 460 -14.00 -19.73 15.53
N ALA A 461 -15.28 -19.71 15.93
CA ALA A 461 -15.95 -20.84 16.55
C ALA A 461 -16.48 -21.87 15.54
N SER A 462 -16.84 -21.44 14.32
CA SER A 462 -17.14 -22.34 13.20
C SER A 462 -15.88 -23.04 12.67
#